data_AF-A0A6G3LQN3-F1
#
_entry.id   AF-A0A6G3LQN3-F1
#
_cell.length_a   1.000
_cell.length_b   1.000
_cell.length_c   1.000
_cell.angle_alpha   90.00
_cell.angle_beta   90.00
_cell.angle_gamma   90.00
#
_symmetry.space_group_name_H-M   'P 1'
#
loop_
_entity.id
_entity.type
_entity.pdbx_description
1 polymer ?
#
loop_
_entity_poly.entity_id
_entity_poly.type
_entity_poly.pdbx_seq_one_letter_code
_entity_poly.pdbx_strand_id
1 'polypeptide(L)'
;TTTFIIPAEVYPVRYRSTGHGISAAAGKFGAALSTMFLPLLQTRLGVGSLFALLALVSIGGALTTVVFTPEAKGLTLEEASRERLVVKSPQPLPVMS
;
A
#
# COMPACT_ATOMS: atom_id res chain seq x y z
N THR A 1 -11.53 -3.81 -2.44
CA THR A 1 -10.76 -3.78 -3.70
C THR A 1 -9.87 -2.55 -3.82
N THR A 2 -10.22 -1.41 -3.20
CA THR A 2 -9.45 -0.14 -3.28
C THR A 2 -7.95 -0.27 -2.97
N THR A 3 -7.54 -0.83 -1.81
CA THR A 3 -6.11 -1.01 -1.46
C THR A 3 -5.34 -1.93 -2.40
N PHE A 4 -6.03 -2.86 -3.06
CA PHE A 4 -5.39 -3.79 -4.00
C PHE A 4 -5.19 -3.16 -5.39
N ILE A 5 -6.07 -2.23 -5.77
CA ILE A 5 -6.05 -1.57 -7.08
C ILE A 5 -5.00 -0.46 -7.13
N ILE A 6 -4.88 0.35 -6.07
CA ILE A 6 -3.98 1.52 -6.03
C ILE A 6 -2.52 1.19 -6.42
N PRO A 7 -1.88 0.12 -5.95
CA PRO A 7 -0.51 -0.21 -6.39
C PRO A 7 -0.41 -0.51 -7.89
N ALA A 8 -1.47 -1.07 -8.49
CA ALA A 8 -1.47 -1.33 -9.94
C ALA A 8 -1.57 -0.03 -10.77
N GLU A 9 -2.19 1.01 -10.22
CA GLU A 9 -2.35 2.32 -10.87
C GLU A 9 -1.15 3.26 -10.62
N VAL A 10 -0.54 3.20 -9.43
CA VAL A 10 0.51 4.14 -9.00
C VAL A 10 1.92 3.66 -9.35
N TYR A 11 2.15 2.36 -9.54
CA TYR A 11 3.48 1.87 -9.94
C TYR A 11 3.66 1.81 -11.47
N PRO A 12 4.80 2.31 -12.00
CA PRO A 12 5.15 2.19 -13.41
C PRO A 12 5.17 0.73 -13.87
N VAL A 13 4.88 0.48 -15.15
CA VAL A 13 4.70 -0.88 -15.68
C VAL A 13 5.93 -1.76 -15.42
N ARG A 14 7.14 -1.22 -15.57
CA ARG A 14 8.40 -1.95 -15.32
C ARG A 14 8.58 -2.43 -13.87
N TYR A 15 8.03 -1.69 -12.91
CA TYR A 15 8.22 -1.96 -11.47
C TYR A 15 6.94 -2.42 -10.77
N ARG A 16 5.83 -2.52 -11.50
CA ARG A 16 4.50 -2.80 -10.95
C ARG A 16 4.46 -4.12 -10.19
N SER A 17 5.07 -5.18 -10.70
CA SER A 17 5.07 -6.49 -10.04
C SER A 17 5.80 -6.45 -8.70
N THR A 18 6.99 -5.84 -8.65
CA THR A 18 7.78 -5.69 -7.43
C THR A 18 7.08 -4.77 -6.43
N GLY A 19 6.61 -3.61 -6.87
CA GLY A 19 5.91 -2.65 -6.02
C GLY A 19 4.64 -3.24 -5.41
N HIS A 20 3.79 -3.86 -6.24
CA HIS A 20 2.57 -4.53 -5.78
C HIS A 20 2.88 -5.71 -4.84
N GLY A 21 3.93 -6.48 -5.11
CA GLY A 21 4.39 -7.57 -4.25
C GLY A 21 4.79 -7.10 -2.85
N ILE A 22 5.55 -6.01 -2.76
CA ILE A 22 5.95 -5.40 -1.49
C ILE A 22 4.73 -4.86 -0.74
N SER A 23 3.81 -4.15 -1.42
CA SER A 23 2.57 -3.67 -0.80
C SER A 23 1.72 -4.82 -0.23
N ALA A 24 1.60 -5.92 -0.98
CA ALA A 24 0.87 -7.10 -0.53
C ALA A 24 1.57 -7.80 0.66
N ALA A 25 2.90 -7.87 0.66
CA ALA A 25 3.69 -8.43 1.76
C ALA A 25 3.52 -7.60 3.04
N ALA A 26 3.55 -6.27 2.95
CA ALA A 26 3.36 -5.38 4.10
C ALA A 26 1.99 -5.58 4.77
N GLY A 27 0.92 -5.70 3.97
CA GLY A 27 -0.42 -5.99 4.49
C GLY A 27 -0.51 -7.34 5.22
N LYS A 28 0.11 -8.38 4.65
CA LYS A 28 0.17 -9.72 5.28
C LYS A 28 0.99 -9.71 6.56
N PHE A 29 2.11 -8.99 6.57
CA PHE A 29 2.97 -8.86 7.75
C PHE A 29 2.23 -8.16 8.90
N GLY A 30 1.54 -7.04 8.63
CA GLY A 30 0.74 -6.35 9.63
C GLY A 30 -0.42 -7.20 10.18
N ALA A 31 -1.05 -7.99 9.32
CA ALA A 31 -2.09 -8.95 9.75
C ALA A 31 -1.50 -10.04 10.66
N ALA A 32 -0.37 -10.63 10.30
CA ALA A 32 0.30 -11.65 11.10
C ALA A 32 0.68 -11.12 12.49
N LEU A 33 1.28 -9.93 12.56
CA LEU A 33 1.57 -9.27 13.84
C LEU A 33 0.30 -9.05 14.65
N SER A 34 -0.74 -8.48 14.05
CA SER A 34 -2.00 -8.24 14.76
C SER A 34 -2.58 -9.53 15.33
N THR A 35 -2.64 -10.61 14.56
CA THR A 35 -3.14 -11.91 15.03
C THR A 35 -2.34 -12.47 16.22
N MET A 36 -1.01 -12.26 16.25
CA MET A 36 -0.18 -12.72 17.37
C MET A 36 -0.33 -11.85 18.64
N PHE A 37 -0.44 -10.53 18.47
CA PHE A 37 -0.44 -9.58 19.61
C PHE A 37 -1.83 -9.29 20.17
N LEU A 38 -2.88 -9.32 19.33
CA LEU A 38 -4.24 -8.94 19.75
C LEU A 38 -4.76 -9.78 20.93
N PRO A 39 -4.57 -11.11 21.00
CA PRO A 39 -5.00 -11.90 22.15
C PRO A 39 -4.29 -11.51 23.45
N LEU A 40 -2.98 -11.24 23.39
CA LEU A 40 -2.21 -10.80 24.56
C LEU A 40 -2.68 -9.44 25.07
N LEU A 41 -2.94 -8.50 24.15
CA LEU A 41 -3.46 -7.18 24.47
C LEU A 41 -4.88 -7.27 25.03
N GLN A 42 -5.72 -8.16 24.49
CA GLN A 42 -7.07 -8.40 25.00
C GLN A 42 -7.05 -8.87 26.45
N THR A 43 -6.17 -9.80 26.81
CA THR A 43 -6.05 -10.32 28.18
C THR A 43 -5.53 -9.27 29.16
N ARG A 44 -4.65 -8.36 28.73
CA ARG A 44 -4.04 -7.35 29.62
C ARG A 44 -4.85 -6.06 29.74
N LEU A 45 -5.43 -5.58 28.65
CA LEU A 45 -6.10 -4.28 28.56
C LEU A 45 -7.63 -4.38 28.64
N GLY A 46 -8.18 -5.59 28.44
CA GLY A 46 -9.61 -5.78 28.32
C GLY A 46 -10.17 -5.32 26.97
N VAL A 47 -11.42 -5.68 26.70
CA VAL A 47 -12.06 -5.52 25.39
C VAL A 47 -12.29 -4.04 25.02
N GLY A 48 -12.70 -3.21 25.99
CA GLY A 48 -12.99 -1.79 25.74
C GLY A 48 -11.76 -0.99 25.30
N SER A 49 -10.66 -1.10 26.04
CA SER A 49 -9.39 -0.44 25.70
C SER A 49 -8.78 -0.99 24.42
N LEU A 50 -8.99 -2.28 24.11
CA LEU A 50 -8.56 -2.88 22.84
C LEU A 50 -9.28 -2.24 21.64
N PHE A 51 -10.60 -2.06 21.71
CA PHE A 51 -11.34 -1.39 20.65
C PHE A 51 -10.92 0.07 20.48
N ALA A 52 -10.64 0.78 21.59
CA ALA A 52 -10.09 2.14 21.53
C ALA A 52 -8.73 2.17 20.81
N LEU A 53 -7.84 1.21 21.13
CA LEU A 53 -6.55 1.09 20.44
C LEU A 53 -6.72 0.80 18.95
N LEU A 54 -7.59 -0.15 18.58
CA LEU A 54 -7.88 -0.46 17.18
C LEU A 54 -8.45 0.75 16.44
N ALA A 55 -9.34 1.52 17.07
CA ALA A 55 -9.87 2.75 16.51
C ALA A 55 -8.77 3.79 16.27
N LEU A 56 -7.84 3.97 17.22
CA LEU A 56 -6.70 4.88 17.05
C LEU A 56 -5.79 4.44 15.89
N VAL A 57 -5.49 3.14 15.79
CA VAL A 57 -4.71 2.58 14.68
C VAL A 57 -5.43 2.80 13.34
N SER A 58 -6.75 2.60 13.28
CA SER A 58 -7.55 2.86 12.08
C SER A 58 -7.56 4.34 11.68
N ILE A 59 -7.70 5.26 12.63
CA ILE A 59 -7.63 6.70 12.37
C ILE A 59 -6.23 7.07 11.85
N GLY A 60 -5.17 6.54 12.47
CA GLY A 60 -3.80 6.71 12.00
C GLY A 60 -3.61 6.21 10.56
N GLY A 61 -4.12 5.01 10.26
CA GLY A 61 -4.12 4.44 8.91
C GLY A 61 -4.86 5.32 7.90
N ALA A 62 -6.04 5.82 8.26
CA ALA A 62 -6.81 6.74 7.43
C ALA A 62 -6.05 8.04 7.17
N LEU A 63 -5.44 8.64 8.19
CA LEU A 63 -4.63 9.85 8.05
C LEU A 63 -3.43 9.62 7.13
N THR A 64 -2.69 8.53 7.32
CA THR A 64 -1.57 8.18 6.44
C THR A 64 -2.04 7.96 5.00
N THR A 65 -3.22 7.36 4.81
CA THR A 65 -3.79 7.17 3.48
C THR A 65 -4.10 8.51 2.82
N VAL A 66 -4.76 9.42 3.53
CA VAL A 66 -5.12 10.75 3.03
C VAL A 66 -3.90 11.62 2.71
N VAL A 67 -2.84 11.55 3.53
CA VAL A 67 -1.66 12.40 3.34
C VAL A 67 -0.72 11.87 2.25
N PHE A 68 -0.52 10.55 2.18
CA PHE A 68 0.53 9.96 1.32
C PHE A 68 0.01 9.31 0.05
N THR A 69 -1.27 8.97 -0.04
CA THR A 69 -1.81 8.29 -1.23
C THR A 69 -2.18 9.32 -2.28
N PRO A 70 -1.57 9.28 -3.48
CA PRO A 70 -1.99 10.14 -4.57
C PRO A 70 -3.38 9.71 -5.06
N GLU A 71 -4.26 10.68 -5.31
CA GLU A 71 -5.56 10.41 -5.92
C GLU A 71 -5.35 10.01 -7.39
N ALA A 72 -5.57 8.73 -7.69
CA ALA A 72 -5.45 8.18 -9.05
C ALA A 72 -6.75 8.33 -9.88
N LYS A 73 -7.86 8.72 -9.24
CA LYS A 73 -9.17 8.77 -9.88
C LYS A 73 -9.23 9.86 -10.96
N GLY A 74 -9.60 9.45 -12.17
CA GLY A 74 -9.75 10.36 -13.32
C GLY A 74 -8.45 10.68 -14.06
N LEU A 75 -7.33 10.09 -13.66
CA LEU A 75 -6.06 10.15 -14.38
C LEU A 75 -5.91 8.96 -15.33
N THR A 76 -5.12 9.12 -16.39
CA THR A 76 -4.67 7.98 -17.20
C THR A 76 -3.65 7.15 -16.39
N LEU A 77 -3.50 5.86 -16.73
CA LEU A 77 -2.56 4.97 -16.01
C LEU A 77 -1.12 5.47 -16.11
N GLU A 78 -0.74 6.05 -17.24
CA GLU A 78 0.59 6.60 -17.49
C GLU A 78 0.87 7.84 -16.64
N GLU A 79 -0.16 8.65 -16.36
CA GLU A 79 -0.08 9.84 -15.50
C GLU A 79 -0.06 9.45 -14.02
N ALA A 80 -0.96 8.56 -13.59
CA ALA A 80 -1.04 8.07 -12.22
C ALA A 80 0.26 7.35 -11.80
N SER A 81 0.84 6.56 -12.70
CA SER A 81 2.10 5.84 -12.47
C SER A 81 3.36 6.66 -12.74
N ARG A 82 3.22 7.90 -13.25
CA ARG A 82 4.33 8.77 -13.67
C ARG A 82 5.30 8.10 -14.65
N GLU A 83 4.78 7.29 -15.58
CA GLU A 83 5.55 6.48 -16.54
C GLU A 83 6.53 7.34 -17.38
N ARG A 84 6.17 8.60 -17.69
CA ARG A 84 7.06 9.54 -18.43
C ARG A 84 8.43 9.75 -17.75
N LEU A 85 8.50 9.68 -16.42
CA LEU A 85 9.77 9.82 -15.69
C LEU A 85 10.68 8.60 -15.88
N VAL A 86 10.09 7.42 -16.07
CA VAL A 86 10.82 6.19 -16.37
C VAL A 86 11.33 6.19 -17.81
N VAL A 87 10.52 6.68 -18.76
CA VAL A 87 10.88 6.73 -20.20
C VAL A 87 11.99 7.75 -20.51
N LYS A 88 12.11 8.84 -19.73
CA LYS A 88 13.15 9.87 -19.93
C LYS A 88 14.56 9.41 -19.52
N SER A 89 14.69 8.30 -18.79
CA SER A 89 16.00 7.72 -18.46
C SER A 89 16.64 7.14 -19.73
N PRO A 90 17.87 7.53 -20.12
CA PRO A 90 18.51 6.97 -21.31
C PRO A 90 18.90 5.53 -21.02
N GLN A 91 18.09 4.58 -21.48
CA GLN A 91 18.34 3.15 -21.36
C GLN A 91 18.02 2.44 -22.69
N PRO A 92 18.82 1.42 -23.06
CA PRO A 92 18.80 0.85 -24.40
C PRO A 92 17.47 0.17 -24.69
N LEU A 93 17.01 0.30 -25.93
CA LEU A 93 15.85 -0.42 -26.44
C LEU A 93 16.03 -1.93 -26.18
N PRO A 94 14.99 -2.65 -25.73
CA PRO A 94 15.04 -4.10 -25.70
C PRO A 94 15.29 -4.57 -27.12
N VAL A 95 16.47 -5.14 -27.37
CA VAL A 95 16.75 -5.87 -28.60
C VAL A 95 15.82 -7.06 -28.57
N MET A 96 14.79 -7.03 -29.42
CA MET A 96 14.00 -8.22 -29.73
C MET A 96 14.96 -9.17 -30.47
N SER A 97 15.50 -10.15 -29.74
CA SER A 97 16.14 -11.34 -30.30
C SER A 97 15.11 -12.44 -30.44
#